data_AF-A0AAD6VN22-F1
#
_entry.id   AF-A0AAD6VN22-F1
#
_cell.length_a   1.000
_cell.length_b   1.000
_cell.length_c   1.000
_cell.angle_alpha   90.00
_cell.angle_beta   90.00
_cell.angle_gamma   90.00
#
_symmetry.space_group_name_H-M   'P 1'
#
loop_
_entity.id
_entity.type
_entity.pdbx_description
1 polymer ?
#
loop_
_entity_poly.entity_id
_entity_poly.type
_entity_poly.pdbx_seq_one_letter_code
_entity_poly.pdbx_strand_id
1 'polypeptide(L)'
;PQGFLFLCPETDLLLDDSTVLQHLDSVAYWSLDPAGIKRLSAEDATDLGFPAIELKLIAHGDFWDGSVYDGLREFHQAKGFNPDSQDVARHLGYPLYEV
;
A
#
# COMPACT_ATOMS: atom_id res chain seq x y z
N PRO A 1 38.29 -2.14 3.04
CA PRO A 1 37.59 -3.19 2.27
C PRO A 1 36.50 -2.55 1.39
N GLN A 2 36.64 -2.62 0.06
CA GLN A 2 35.56 -2.24 -0.85
C GLN A 2 34.59 -3.41 -0.93
N GLY A 3 33.55 -3.36 -0.10
CA GLY A 3 32.39 -4.23 -0.21
C GLY A 3 31.31 -3.52 -1.02
N PHE A 4 30.64 -4.24 -1.90
CA PHE A 4 29.43 -3.74 -2.54
C PHE A 4 28.27 -3.91 -1.56
N LEU A 5 27.45 -2.87 -1.40
CA LEU A 5 26.31 -2.84 -0.50
C LEU A 5 25.04 -3.02 -1.32
N PHE A 6 24.27 -4.06 -1.03
CA PHE A 6 22.99 -4.33 -1.70
C PHE A 6 21.85 -4.27 -0.70
N LEU A 7 20.82 -3.49 -1.04
CA LEU A 7 19.52 -3.52 -0.39
C LEU A 7 18.71 -4.61 -1.07
N CYS A 8 18.48 -5.73 -0.38
CA CYS A 8 17.77 -6.87 -0.93
C CYS A 8 16.31 -6.83 -0.44
N PRO A 9 15.31 -6.83 -1.34
CA PRO A 9 13.92 -6.98 -0.95
C PRO A 9 13.68 -8.39 -0.41
N GLU A 10 12.82 -8.53 0.59
CA GLU A 10 12.42 -9.84 1.07
C GLU A 10 11.52 -10.53 0.01
N THR A 11 12.01 -11.63 -0.55
CA THR A 11 11.45 -12.24 -1.77
C THR A 11 10.10 -12.93 -1.56
N ASP A 12 9.71 -13.21 -0.32
CA ASP A 12 8.44 -13.87 0.03
C ASP A 12 7.24 -12.90 0.06
N LEU A 13 7.48 -11.63 -0.28
CA LEU A 13 6.47 -10.58 -0.30
C LEU A 13 5.68 -10.57 -1.62
N LEU A 14 5.07 -11.70 -1.98
CA LEU A 14 3.90 -11.74 -2.86
C LEU A 14 2.69 -11.25 -2.06
N LEU A 15 2.71 -9.98 -1.70
CA LEU A 15 1.80 -9.40 -0.73
C LEU A 15 0.42 -9.13 -1.36
N ASP A 16 -0.63 -9.66 -0.74
CA ASP A 16 -1.91 -8.95 -0.75
C ASP A 16 -1.79 -7.70 0.14
N ASP A 17 -2.63 -6.70 -0.08
CA ASP A 17 -2.56 -5.41 0.65
C ASP A 17 -2.62 -5.57 2.18
N SER A 18 -3.12 -6.71 2.68
CA SER A 18 -3.28 -6.98 4.12
C SER A 18 -2.02 -7.56 4.77
N THR A 19 -1.18 -8.27 4.02
CA THR A 19 0.05 -8.90 4.54
C THR A 19 1.24 -7.93 4.59
N VAL A 20 1.18 -6.82 3.83
CA VAL A 20 2.24 -5.79 3.78
C VAL A 20 2.46 -5.16 5.15
N LEU A 21 1.36 -4.85 5.84
CA LEU A 21 1.39 -4.13 7.11
C LEU A 21 1.93 -4.97 8.27
N GLN A 22 1.86 -6.31 8.17
CA GLN A 22 2.29 -7.23 9.22
C GLN A 22 3.81 -7.51 9.18
N HIS A 23 4.48 -7.19 8.06
CA HIS A 23 5.89 -7.50 7.82
C HIS A 23 6.74 -6.26 7.53
N LEU A 24 6.26 -5.07 7.90
CA LEU A 24 6.97 -3.79 7.67
C LEU A 24 8.38 -3.76 8.28
N ASP A 25 8.63 -4.58 9.29
CA ASP A 25 9.93 -4.65 9.97
C ASP A 25 10.98 -5.50 9.22
N SER A 26 10.61 -6.16 8.11
CA SER A 26 11.46 -7.17 7.44
C SER A 26 11.63 -6.99 5.93
N VAL A 27 11.02 -5.96 5.34
CA VAL A 27 10.92 -5.77 3.87
C VAL A 27 12.26 -5.69 3.15
N ALA A 28 13.32 -5.30 3.84
CA ALA A 28 14.67 -5.23 3.28
C ALA A 28 15.75 -5.42 4.35
N TYR A 29 16.93 -5.85 3.90
CA TYR A 29 18.09 -6.06 4.75
C TYR A 29 19.39 -5.70 4.03
N TRP A 30 20.44 -5.48 4.80
CA TRP A 30 21.79 -5.29 4.28
C TRP A 30 22.47 -6.63 3.98
N SER A 31 23.16 -6.72 2.85
CA SER A 31 24.07 -7.82 2.54
C SER A 31 25.39 -7.31 1.96
N LEU A 32 26.48 -7.99 2.31
CA LEU A 32 27.80 -7.82 1.69
C LEU A 32 28.04 -8.81 0.55
N ASP A 33 27.15 -9.81 0.40
CA ASP A 33 27.17 -10.77 -0.68
C ASP A 33 26.40 -10.18 -1.88
N PRO A 34 27.01 -10.09 -3.08
CA PRO A 34 26.30 -9.67 -4.28
C PRO A 34 25.06 -10.48 -4.63
N ALA A 35 24.98 -11.73 -4.18
CA ALA A 35 23.80 -12.57 -4.37
C ALA A 35 22.70 -12.31 -3.32
N GLY A 36 22.96 -11.49 -2.29
CA GLY A 36 21.99 -11.19 -1.23
C GLY A 36 21.70 -12.34 -0.27
N ILE A 37 22.43 -13.46 -0.35
CA ILE A 37 22.11 -14.68 0.41
C ILE A 37 22.44 -14.51 1.90
N LYS A 38 23.47 -13.73 2.20
CA LYS A 38 23.96 -13.52 3.58
C LYS A 38 23.47 -12.21 4.13
N ARG A 39 22.34 -12.26 4.84
CA ARG A 39 21.79 -11.13 5.59
C ARG A 39 22.71 -10.73 6.74
N LEU A 40 23.00 -9.43 6.86
CA LEU A 40 23.61 -8.85 8.05
C LEU A 40 22.58 -8.71 9.17
N SER A 41 23.02 -8.95 10.41
CA SER A 41 22.22 -8.57 11.57
C SER A 41 22.17 -7.05 11.71
N ALA A 42 21.19 -6.53 12.47
CA ALA A 42 21.08 -5.09 12.72
C ALA A 42 22.30 -4.55 13.51
N GLU A 43 22.85 -5.36 14.42
CA GLU A 43 24.05 -5.03 15.20
C GLU A 43 25.28 -4.95 14.29
N ASP A 44 25.52 -5.97 13.46
CA ASP A 44 26.64 -5.97 12.51
C ASP A 44 26.55 -4.78 11.54
N ALA A 45 25.34 -4.47 11.07
CA ALA A 45 25.12 -3.34 10.19
C ALA A 45 25.44 -2.00 10.88
N THR A 46 25.04 -1.85 12.15
CA THR A 46 25.31 -0.66 12.96
C THR A 46 26.80 -0.50 13.22
N ASP A 47 27.50 -1.58 13.58
CA ASP A 47 28.94 -1.60 13.84
C ASP A 47 29.76 -1.26 12.59
N LEU A 48 29.25 -1.62 11.41
CA LEU A 48 29.81 -1.25 10.12
C LEU A 48 29.46 0.20 9.69
N GLY A 49 28.67 0.91 10.49
CA GLY A 49 28.26 2.30 10.23
C GLY A 49 27.13 2.42 9.20
N PHE A 50 26.38 1.34 8.94
CA PHE A 50 25.24 1.41 8.05
C PHE A 50 24.01 2.02 8.75
N PRO A 51 23.22 2.81 8.03
CA PRO A 51 22.00 3.35 8.59
C PRO A 51 20.98 2.23 8.83
N ALA A 52 20.12 2.44 9.82
CA ALA A 52 18.93 1.62 9.99
C ALA A 52 18.05 1.72 8.72
N ILE A 53 17.52 0.58 8.28
CA ILE A 53 16.56 0.55 7.18
C ILE A 53 15.20 0.86 7.80
N GLU A 54 14.66 2.03 7.47
CA GLU A 54 13.30 2.42 7.84
C GLU A 54 12.40 2.34 6.61
N LEU A 55 11.34 1.54 6.69
CA LEU A 55 10.32 1.56 5.66
C LEU A 55 9.33 2.70 5.95
N LYS A 56 9.16 3.59 4.98
CA LYS A 56 8.11 4.61 5.03
C LYS A 56 6.96 4.19 4.11
N LEU A 57 5.84 3.82 4.71
CA LEU A 57 4.58 3.69 3.98
C LEU A 57 3.92 5.07 3.85
N ILE A 58 3.60 5.48 2.62
CA ILE A 58 2.82 6.69 2.36
C ILE A 58 1.49 6.25 1.75
N ALA A 59 0.43 6.36 2.54
CA ALA A 59 -0.93 6.16 2.05
C ALA A 59 -1.52 7.50 1.62
N HIS A 60 -2.01 7.57 0.38
CA HIS A 60 -2.77 8.69 -0.12
C HIS A 60 -4.25 8.31 -0.12
N GLY A 61 -5.05 9.03 0.67
CA GLY A 61 -6.50 8.92 0.64
C GLY A 61 -7.06 10.10 -0.14
N ASP A 62 -7.58 9.85 -1.33
CA ASP A 62 -8.40 10.83 -2.04
C ASP A 62 -9.83 10.74 -1.51
N PHE A 63 -10.37 11.87 -1.08
CA PHE A 63 -11.75 11.99 -0.68
C PHE A 63 -12.42 13.09 -1.48
N TRP A 64 -13.66 12.85 -1.88
CA TRP A 64 -14.51 13.89 -2.41
C TRP A 64 -15.13 14.66 -1.25
N ASP A 65 -15.23 15.99 -1.40
CA ASP A 65 -15.98 16.79 -0.45
C ASP A 65 -17.49 16.60 -0.64
N GLY A 66 -18.28 17.11 0.31
CA GLY A 66 -19.73 16.99 0.27
C GLY A 66 -20.37 17.54 -1.00
N SER A 67 -19.78 18.57 -1.61
CA SER A 67 -20.33 19.22 -2.80
C SER A 67 -20.32 18.31 -4.03
N VAL A 68 -19.32 17.43 -4.13
CA VAL A 68 -19.27 16.42 -5.20
C VAL A 68 -20.40 15.41 -5.03
N TYR A 69 -20.67 14.96 -3.80
CA TYR A 69 -21.78 14.04 -3.52
C TYR A 69 -23.14 14.67 -3.76
N ASP A 70 -23.31 15.96 -3.43
CA ASP A 70 -24.51 16.72 -3.74
C ASP A 70 -24.71 16.84 -5.25
N GLY A 71 -23.64 17.17 -6.00
CA GLY A 71 -23.69 17.22 -7.46
C GLY A 71 -24.04 15.86 -8.10
N LEU A 72 -23.51 14.76 -7.57
CA LEU A 72 -23.87 13.41 -8.03
C LEU A 72 -25.34 13.09 -7.73
N ARG A 73 -25.85 13.51 -6.56
CA ARG A 73 -27.27 13.36 -6.18
C ARG A 73 -28.18 14.09 -7.17
N GLU A 74 -27.88 15.34 -7.48
CA GLU A 74 -28.64 16.14 -8.44
C GLU A 74 -28.58 15.54 -9.85
N PHE A 75 -27.40 15.07 -10.28
CA PHE A 75 -27.22 14.41 -11.57
C PHE A 75 -28.08 13.14 -11.70
N HIS A 76 -28.10 12.29 -10.67
CA HIS A 76 -28.92 11.08 -10.66
C HIS A 76 -30.42 11.42 -10.73
N GLN A 77 -30.87 12.42 -9.97
CA GLN A 77 -32.25 12.89 -10.04
C GLN A 77 -32.62 13.41 -11.44
N ALA A 78 -31.74 14.18 -12.08
CA ALA A 78 -31.95 14.67 -13.44
C ALA A 78 -32.03 13.55 -14.49
N LYS A 79 -31.42 12.38 -14.19
CA LYS A 79 -31.51 11.16 -15.01
C LYS A 79 -32.71 10.27 -14.65
N GLY A 80 -33.53 10.67 -13.68
CA GLY A 80 -34.72 9.93 -13.25
C GLY A 80 -34.43 8.82 -12.24
N PHE A 81 -33.22 8.78 -11.67
CA PHE A 81 -32.88 7.83 -10.60
C PHE A 81 -33.22 8.40 -9.22
N ASN A 82 -33.59 7.51 -8.30
CA ASN A 82 -33.70 7.86 -6.88
C ASN A 82 -32.30 7.76 -6.23
N PRO A 83 -31.71 8.86 -5.73
CA PRO A 83 -30.37 8.83 -5.13
C PRO A 83 -30.31 8.06 -3.81
N ASP A 84 -31.44 7.83 -3.15
CA ASP A 84 -31.52 7.04 -1.92
C ASP A 84 -31.83 5.56 -2.21
N SER A 85 -31.85 5.16 -3.48
CA SER A 85 -31.99 3.77 -3.91
C SER A 85 -30.69 3.20 -4.47
N GLN A 86 -30.66 1.88 -4.61
CA GLN A 86 -29.56 1.15 -5.23
C GLN A 86 -29.67 1.08 -6.77
N ASP A 87 -30.59 1.82 -7.38
CA ASP A 87 -30.93 1.65 -8.79
C ASP A 87 -29.81 2.10 -9.73
N VAL A 88 -29.06 3.14 -9.34
CA VAL A 88 -27.87 3.58 -10.08
C VAL A 88 -26.81 2.48 -10.09
N ALA A 89 -26.51 1.90 -8.93
CA ALA A 89 -25.53 0.82 -8.82
C ALA A 89 -25.95 -0.40 -9.64
N ARG A 90 -27.23 -0.80 -9.57
CA ARG A 90 -27.78 -1.89 -10.39
C ARG A 90 -27.70 -1.59 -11.89
N HIS A 91 -28.05 -0.37 -12.30
CA HIS A 91 -28.00 0.06 -13.70
C HIS A 91 -26.57 0.00 -14.26
N LEU A 92 -25.58 0.34 -13.44
CA LEU A 92 -24.15 0.31 -13.80
C LEU A 92 -23.51 -1.08 -13.62
N GLY A 93 -24.26 -2.07 -13.13
CA GLY A 93 -23.75 -3.42 -12.88
C GLY A 93 -22.77 -3.51 -11.71
N TYR A 94 -22.79 -2.54 -10.80
CA TYR A 94 -21.92 -2.54 -9.63
C TYR A 94 -22.43 -3.47 -8.52
N PRO A 95 -21.52 -4.11 -7.77
CA PRO A 95 -21.89 -4.92 -6.62
C PRO A 95 -22.57 -4.06 -5.55
N LEU A 96 -23.63 -4.60 -4.96
CA LEU A 96 -24.31 -3.98 -3.84
C LEU A 96 -23.66 -4.48 -2.56
N TYR A 97 -23.11 -3.56 -1.79
CA TYR A 97 -22.60 -3.86 -0.46
C TYR A 97 -23.76 -3.68 0.53
N GLU A 98 -24.09 -4.74 1.26
CA GLU A 98 -24.88 -4.65 2.48
C GLU A 98 -23.95 -4.24 3.61
N VAL A 99 -24.34 -3.21 4.38
CA VAL A 99 -23.63 -2.76 5.58
C VAL A 99 -24.28 -3.39 6.80
#